data_AF-A0A929LBW2-F1
#
_entry.id   AF-A0A929LBW2-F1
#
_cell.length_a   1.000
_cell.length_b   1.000
_cell.length_c   1.000
_cell.angle_alpha   90.00
_cell.angle_beta   90.00
_cell.angle_gamma   90.00
#
_symmetry.space_group_name_H-M   'P 1'
#
loop_
_entity.id
_entity.type
_entity.pdbx_description
1 polymer ?
#
loop_
_entity_poly.entity_id
_entity_poly.type
_entity_poly.pdbx_seq_one_letter_code
_entity_poly.pdbx_strand_id
1 'polypeptide(L)'
;MSESSELSVFVKSNWTAEQLYPYFSMLEFTGIGPYRSSGLNLFQLKTIEECHFDAKGDYAYLLSGCIPADDEFEFEKSFYKIESSSYRGSYSLVGNAFMGTFSKLKEGSLMKPVRKKEWYGRLIRVETNGKMLYHYGLGVTV
;
A
#
# COMPACT_ATOMS: atom_id res chain seq x y z
N MET A 1 28.87 -3.90 -14.52
CA MET A 1 27.92 -2.86 -14.08
C MET A 1 26.54 -3.41 -14.36
N SER A 2 25.79 -3.80 -13.34
CA SER A 2 24.42 -4.31 -13.51
C SER A 2 23.53 -3.16 -13.98
N GLU A 3 22.62 -3.46 -14.91
CA GLU A 3 21.59 -2.53 -15.39
C GLU A 3 20.90 -1.83 -14.22
N SER A 4 20.71 -0.51 -14.32
CA SER A 4 19.92 0.24 -13.36
C SER A 4 18.48 -0.28 -13.42
N SER A 5 18.06 -1.03 -12.41
CA SER A 5 16.68 -1.49 -12.31
C SER A 5 15.76 -0.31 -12.00
N GLU A 6 14.69 -0.16 -12.78
CA GLU A 6 13.65 0.83 -12.53
C GLU A 6 12.50 0.19 -11.75
N LEU A 7 11.93 0.96 -10.82
CA LEU A 7 10.79 0.54 -10.01
C LEU A 7 9.67 1.57 -10.20
N SER A 8 8.48 1.07 -10.48
CA SER A 8 7.27 1.88 -10.58
C SER A 8 6.32 1.55 -9.44
N VAL A 9 5.75 2.58 -8.82
CA VAL A 9 4.73 2.44 -7.78
C VAL A 9 3.47 3.15 -8.25
N PHE A 10 2.35 2.45 -8.24
CA PHE A 10 1.06 3.04 -8.53
C PHE A 10 0.44 3.62 -7.27
N VAL A 11 0.00 4.87 -7.35
CA VAL A 11 -0.63 5.58 -6.26
C VAL A 11 -1.98 6.04 -6.76
N LYS A 12 -3.05 5.47 -6.19
CA LYS A 12 -4.38 6.04 -6.38
C LYS A 12 -4.49 7.25 -5.46
N SER A 13 -4.85 8.41 -6.00
CA SER A 13 -4.95 9.67 -5.25
C SER A 13 -5.93 10.61 -5.94
N ASN A 14 -6.47 11.56 -5.17
CA ASN A 14 -7.19 12.73 -5.68
C ASN A 14 -6.28 13.96 -5.83
N TRP A 15 -4.98 13.81 -5.57
CA TRP A 15 -3.97 14.86 -5.75
C TRP A 15 -3.32 14.75 -7.13
N THR A 16 -2.94 15.89 -7.70
CA THR A 16 -2.19 15.94 -8.98
C THR A 16 -0.75 15.48 -8.80
N ALA A 17 -0.07 15.18 -9.92
CA ALA A 17 1.35 14.86 -9.91
C ALA A 17 2.21 15.94 -9.21
N GLU A 18 1.92 17.23 -9.45
CA GLU A 18 2.64 18.35 -8.81
C GLU A 18 2.45 18.37 -7.29
N GLN A 19 1.25 18.03 -6.80
CA GLN A 19 0.96 17.98 -5.38
C GLN A 19 1.65 16.79 -4.68
N LEU A 20 1.84 15.69 -5.39
CA LEU A 20 2.54 14.50 -4.87
C LEU A 20 4.06 14.65 -4.91
N TYR A 21 4.60 15.43 -5.85
CA TYR A 21 6.04 15.58 -6.08
C TYR A 21 6.89 15.86 -4.84
N PRO A 22 6.51 16.77 -3.90
CA PRO A 22 7.33 17.04 -2.71
C PRO A 22 7.49 15.82 -1.80
N TYR A 23 6.48 14.94 -1.74
CA TYR A 23 6.51 13.75 -0.88
C TYR A 23 7.38 12.65 -1.48
N PHE A 24 7.30 12.44 -2.80
CA PHE A 24 8.09 11.44 -3.50
C PHE A 24 9.55 11.86 -3.69
N SER A 25 9.83 13.13 -3.94
CA SER A 25 11.22 13.63 -4.04
C SER A 25 11.97 13.48 -2.70
N MET A 26 11.27 13.55 -1.57
CA MET A 26 11.88 13.29 -0.25
C MET A 26 12.40 11.85 -0.09
N LEU A 27 11.88 10.89 -0.86
CA LEU A 27 12.33 9.49 -0.83
C LEU A 27 13.76 9.32 -1.36
N GLU A 28 14.25 10.25 -2.19
CA GLU A 28 15.64 10.23 -2.64
C GLU A 28 16.63 10.40 -1.48
N PHE A 29 16.23 11.18 -0.47
CA PHE A 29 17.07 11.48 0.71
C PHE A 29 16.81 10.52 1.86
N THR A 30 15.59 10.01 1.97
CA THR A 30 15.17 9.17 3.11
C THR A 30 15.26 7.67 2.83
N GLY A 31 15.23 7.26 1.55
CA GLY A 31 15.20 5.86 1.14
C GLY A 31 13.94 5.11 1.60
N ILE A 32 13.80 3.85 1.17
CA ILE A 32 12.66 2.98 1.55
C ILE A 32 13.19 1.67 2.13
N GLY A 33 12.74 1.30 3.34
CA GLY A 33 13.14 0.05 3.98
C GLY A 33 14.44 0.14 4.80
N PRO A 34 15.07 -1.01 5.12
CA PRO A 34 16.22 -1.07 6.02
C PRO A 34 17.52 -0.58 5.35
N TYR A 35 18.56 -0.33 6.15
CA TYR A 35 19.93 -0.01 5.70
C TYR A 35 20.13 1.28 4.87
N ARG A 36 19.13 2.18 4.86
CA ARG A 36 19.24 3.53 4.27
C ARG A 36 20.45 4.35 4.71
N SER A 37 20.84 4.24 5.99
CA SER A 37 22.00 4.95 6.55
C SER A 37 23.35 4.46 6.01
N SER A 38 23.38 3.30 5.37
CA SER A 38 24.58 2.69 4.78
C SER A 38 24.60 2.82 3.25
N GLY A 39 23.70 3.61 2.67
CA GLY A 39 23.62 3.85 1.23
C GLY A 39 22.79 2.83 0.43
N LEU A 40 22.15 1.86 1.10
CA LEU A 40 21.26 0.89 0.44
C LEU A 40 19.81 1.40 0.41
N ASN A 41 19.03 0.96 -0.58
CA ASN A 41 17.63 1.37 -0.79
C ASN A 41 17.43 2.89 -0.89
N LEU A 42 18.38 3.56 -1.53
CA LEU A 42 18.26 4.93 -2.00
C LEU A 42 17.76 4.89 -3.45
N PHE A 43 16.90 5.84 -3.80
CA PHE A 43 16.24 5.91 -5.09
C PHE A 43 16.43 7.29 -5.70
N GLN A 44 16.28 7.37 -7.01
CA GLN A 44 16.15 8.64 -7.70
C GLN A 44 14.75 8.65 -8.33
N LEU A 45 13.96 9.67 -8.02
CA LEU A 45 12.67 9.92 -8.64
C LEU A 45 12.90 10.36 -10.09
N LYS A 46 12.45 9.52 -11.03
CA LYS A 46 12.55 9.83 -12.46
C LYS A 46 11.43 10.73 -12.93
N THR A 47 10.19 10.33 -12.67
CA THR A 47 8.99 11.00 -13.15
C THR A 47 7.80 10.65 -12.24
N ILE A 48 6.77 11.48 -12.28
CA ILE A 48 5.44 11.17 -11.74
C ILE A 48 4.46 11.44 -12.89
N GLU A 49 3.78 10.40 -13.32
CA GLU A 49 2.86 10.47 -14.46
C GLU A 49 1.47 10.07 -14.01
N GLU A 50 0.47 10.81 -14.50
CA GLU A 50 -0.92 10.42 -14.33
C GLU A 50 -1.25 9.30 -15.30
N CYS A 51 -1.92 8.26 -14.79
CA CYS A 51 -2.41 7.17 -15.60
C CYS A 51 -3.87 6.87 -15.25
N HIS A 52 -4.62 6.44 -16.25
CA HIS A 52 -6.02 6.07 -16.10
C HIS A 52 -6.22 4.61 -16.49
N PHE A 53 -6.90 3.88 -15.62
CA PHE A 53 -7.31 2.51 -15.88
C PHE A 53 -8.82 2.48 -16.10
N ASP A 54 -9.23 2.06 -17.29
CA ASP A 54 -10.63 1.81 -17.60
C ASP A 54 -11.06 0.48 -16.96
N ALA A 55 -11.58 0.54 -15.75
CA ALA A 55 -12.14 -0.64 -15.08
C ALA A 55 -13.46 -1.05 -15.75
N LYS A 56 -13.38 -1.94 -16.75
CA LYS A 56 -14.55 -2.53 -17.42
C LYS A 56 -14.83 -3.91 -16.83
N GLY A 57 -15.77 -3.98 -15.91
CA GLY A 57 -16.20 -5.24 -15.32
C GLY A 57 -16.85 -5.09 -13.96
N ASP A 58 -17.23 -6.22 -13.39
CA ASP A 58 -17.82 -6.28 -12.05
C ASP A 58 -16.87 -6.84 -11.00
N TYR A 59 -15.61 -7.04 -11.36
CA TYR A 59 -14.55 -7.49 -10.45
C TYR A 59 -13.53 -6.36 -10.26
N ALA A 60 -12.87 -6.38 -9.12
CA ALA A 60 -11.77 -5.50 -8.79
C ALA A 60 -10.48 -6.34 -8.69
N TYR A 61 -9.50 -6.05 -9.54
CA TYR A 61 -8.19 -6.68 -9.48
C TYR A 61 -7.26 -5.89 -8.56
N LEU A 62 -6.75 -6.54 -7.50
CA LEU A 62 -5.94 -5.87 -6.49
C LEU A 62 -4.47 -5.72 -6.95
N LEU A 63 -3.99 -4.48 -7.03
CA LEU A 63 -2.58 -4.14 -7.26
C LEU A 63 -1.78 -3.92 -5.96
N SER A 64 -2.47 -3.85 -4.82
CA SER A 64 -1.85 -3.77 -3.49
C SER A 64 -2.56 -4.64 -2.47
N GLY A 65 -1.86 -5.02 -1.40
CA GLY A 65 -2.45 -5.71 -0.27
C GLY A 65 -3.63 -4.93 0.32
N CYS A 66 -4.77 -5.59 0.49
CA CYS A 66 -6.03 -4.97 0.93
C CYS A 66 -6.55 -5.64 2.20
N ILE A 67 -6.95 -4.85 3.20
CA ILE A 67 -7.71 -5.35 4.34
C ILE A 67 -9.15 -4.90 4.13
N PRO A 68 -10.07 -5.80 3.73
CA PRO A 68 -11.43 -5.40 3.39
C PRO A 68 -12.16 -4.82 4.60
N ALA A 69 -13.09 -3.91 4.33
CA ALA A 69 -14.15 -3.60 5.28
C ALA A 69 -15.15 -4.76 5.37
N ASP A 70 -16.00 -4.73 6.39
CA ASP A 70 -17.05 -5.72 6.54
C ASP A 70 -18.01 -5.65 5.34
N ASP A 71 -18.43 -6.82 4.84
CA ASP A 71 -19.31 -6.97 3.67
C ASP A 71 -18.86 -6.25 2.39
N GLU A 72 -17.54 -6.05 2.23
CA GLU A 72 -17.02 -5.34 1.06
C GLU A 72 -17.00 -6.20 -0.21
N PHE A 73 -16.72 -7.48 -0.07
CA PHE A 73 -16.57 -8.43 -1.18
C PHE A 73 -17.42 -9.70 -0.98
N GLU A 74 -17.98 -10.20 -2.08
CA GLU A 74 -18.58 -11.53 -2.16
C GLU A 74 -17.47 -12.59 -2.27
N PHE A 75 -16.96 -13.08 -1.14
CA PHE A 75 -15.81 -14.00 -1.13
C PHE A 75 -16.05 -15.30 -1.90
N GLU A 76 -17.26 -15.85 -1.89
CA GLU A 76 -17.63 -17.07 -2.63
C GLU A 76 -17.54 -16.93 -4.15
N LYS A 77 -17.59 -15.69 -4.65
CA LYS A 77 -17.47 -15.38 -6.07
C LYS A 77 -16.09 -14.80 -6.41
N SER A 78 -15.19 -14.69 -5.44
CA SER A 78 -13.88 -14.06 -5.59
C SER A 78 -12.77 -15.10 -5.72
N PHE A 79 -11.65 -14.70 -6.35
CA PHE A 79 -10.44 -15.51 -6.47
C PHE A 79 -9.28 -14.81 -5.78
N TYR A 80 -8.85 -15.31 -4.63
CA TYR A 80 -7.93 -14.55 -3.79
C TYR A 80 -6.98 -15.43 -2.99
N LYS A 81 -5.91 -14.80 -2.52
CA LYS A 81 -5.00 -15.34 -1.52
C LYS A 81 -4.96 -14.42 -0.31
N ILE A 82 -5.00 -15.01 0.87
CA ILE A 82 -4.78 -14.28 2.13
C ILE A 82 -3.33 -14.46 2.56
N GLU A 83 -2.71 -13.37 2.98
CA GLU A 83 -1.41 -13.37 3.65
C GLU A 83 -1.54 -12.69 5.01
N SER A 84 -0.98 -13.32 6.04
CA SER A 84 -1.01 -12.78 7.40
C SER A 84 0.41 -12.47 7.84
N SER A 85 0.61 -11.25 8.33
CA SER A 85 1.91 -10.79 8.80
C SER A 85 1.80 -10.11 10.15
N SER A 86 2.80 -10.33 11.01
CA SER A 86 2.92 -9.67 12.30
C SER A 86 3.74 -8.40 12.14
N TYR A 87 3.21 -7.29 12.65
CA TYR A 87 3.84 -5.98 12.52
C TYR A 87 4.32 -5.47 13.87
N ARG A 88 5.50 -4.84 13.85
CA ARG A 88 6.07 -4.13 14.99
C ARG A 88 6.38 -2.71 14.57
N GLY A 89 6.19 -1.76 15.49
CA GLY A 89 6.52 -0.36 15.24
C GLY A 89 8.03 -0.13 15.22
N SER A 90 8.48 1.02 14.71
CA SER A 90 9.90 1.38 14.77
C SER A 90 10.40 1.45 16.22
N TYR A 91 11.64 1.02 16.46
CA TYR A 91 12.31 1.19 17.76
C TYR A 91 12.36 2.67 18.17
N SER A 92 12.70 3.56 17.25
CA SER A 92 12.79 5.00 17.51
C SER A 92 11.44 5.67 17.79
N LEU A 93 10.34 5.07 17.32
CA LEU A 93 9.02 5.68 17.43
C LEU A 93 8.26 5.14 18.65
N VAL A 94 8.21 3.82 18.82
CA VAL A 94 7.42 3.14 19.86
C VAL A 94 8.16 1.97 20.51
N GLY A 95 9.49 1.90 20.40
CA GLY A 95 10.28 0.89 21.10
C GLY A 95 10.07 -0.55 20.61
N ASN A 96 9.79 -0.75 19.31
CA ASN A 96 9.57 -2.08 18.72
C ASN A 96 8.36 -2.83 19.30
N ALA A 97 7.39 -2.08 19.82
CA ALA A 97 6.14 -2.63 20.32
C ALA A 97 5.41 -3.42 19.23
N PHE A 98 4.69 -4.47 19.66
CA PHE A 98 3.86 -5.28 18.79
C PHE A 98 2.58 -4.52 18.42
N MET A 99 2.29 -4.40 17.12
CA MET A 99 1.17 -3.62 16.59
C MET A 99 -0.05 -4.49 16.27
N GLY A 100 0.14 -5.80 16.21
CA GLY A 100 -0.87 -6.75 15.79
C GLY A 100 -0.41 -7.62 14.62
N THR A 101 -1.26 -8.60 14.34
CA THR A 101 -1.18 -9.45 13.14
C THR A 101 -2.31 -9.03 12.22
N PHE A 102 -1.98 -8.67 10.98
CA PHE A 102 -2.96 -8.24 9.99
C PHE A 102 -2.98 -9.24 8.84
N SER A 103 -4.18 -9.70 8.51
CA SER A 103 -4.45 -10.55 7.35
C SER A 103 -4.94 -9.67 6.19
N LYS A 104 -4.26 -9.78 5.04
CA LYS A 104 -4.57 -9.02 3.83
C LYS A 104 -4.92 -9.96 2.70
N LEU A 105 -5.82 -9.50 1.84
CA LEU A 105 -5.93 -9.99 0.47
C LEU A 105 -4.65 -9.58 -0.28
N LYS A 106 -4.00 -10.52 -0.94
CA LYS A 106 -2.73 -10.32 -1.64
C LYS A 106 -2.92 -9.65 -3.00
N GLU A 107 -1.92 -8.92 -3.45
CA GLU A 107 -1.78 -8.47 -4.84
C GLU A 107 -2.04 -9.62 -5.82
N GLY A 108 -2.77 -9.34 -6.89
CA GLY A 108 -3.22 -10.32 -7.87
C GLY A 108 -4.54 -11.03 -7.54
N SER A 109 -5.15 -10.74 -6.39
CA SER A 109 -6.50 -11.23 -6.09
C SER A 109 -7.54 -10.52 -6.96
N LEU A 110 -8.50 -11.29 -7.47
CA LEU A 110 -9.64 -10.82 -8.24
C LEU A 110 -10.91 -10.90 -7.37
N MET A 111 -11.36 -9.76 -6.88
CA MET A 111 -12.44 -9.68 -5.90
C MET A 111 -13.76 -9.28 -6.56
N LYS A 112 -14.87 -9.89 -6.15
CA LYS A 112 -16.24 -9.48 -6.54
C LYS A 112 -16.79 -8.50 -5.50
N PRO A 113 -16.86 -7.18 -5.77
CA PRO A 113 -17.40 -6.24 -4.81
C PRO A 113 -18.90 -6.44 -4.62
N VAL A 114 -19.38 -6.35 -3.37
CA VAL A 114 -20.82 -6.29 -3.08
C VAL A 114 -21.42 -5.00 -3.67
N ARG A 115 -20.65 -3.91 -3.64
CA ARG A 115 -20.96 -2.62 -4.29
C ARG A 115 -19.72 -2.04 -4.93
N LYS A 116 -19.86 -1.43 -6.11
CA LYS A 116 -18.76 -0.69 -6.74
C LYS A 116 -18.44 0.54 -5.92
N LYS A 117 -17.18 0.65 -5.50
CA LYS A 117 -16.62 1.78 -4.79
C LYS A 117 -15.38 2.27 -5.52
N GLU A 118 -15.04 3.53 -5.27
CA GLU A 118 -13.78 4.09 -5.72
C GLU A 118 -12.61 3.54 -4.89
N TRP A 119 -12.81 3.31 -3.59
CA TRP A 119 -11.78 2.83 -2.67
C TRP A 119 -12.25 1.58 -1.96
N TYR A 120 -11.36 0.60 -1.88
CA TYR A 120 -11.59 -0.64 -1.15
C TYR A 120 -10.58 -0.78 -0.02
N GLY A 121 -10.99 -1.49 1.02
CA GLY A 121 -10.18 -1.77 2.19
C GLY A 121 -10.26 -0.69 3.25
N ARG A 122 -9.35 -0.76 4.21
CA ARG A 122 -9.34 0.14 5.37
C ARG A 122 -7.94 0.48 5.86
N LEU A 123 -7.85 1.66 6.47
CA LEU A 123 -6.69 2.07 7.26
C LEU A 123 -6.90 1.63 8.70
N ILE A 124 -6.06 0.73 9.21
CA ILE A 124 -6.16 0.30 10.60
C ILE A 124 -5.38 1.29 11.48
N ARG A 125 -6.03 1.77 12.53
CA ARG A 125 -5.44 2.66 13.54
C ARG A 125 -5.01 1.83 14.74
N VAL A 126 -3.78 2.02 15.17
CA VAL A 126 -3.21 1.35 16.34
C VAL A 126 -2.63 2.42 17.26
N GLU A 127 -3.14 2.49 18.49
CA GLU A 127 -2.55 3.33 19.53
C GLU A 127 -1.53 2.49 20.31
N THR A 128 -0.30 3.00 20.44
CA THR A 128 0.73 2.33 21.25
C THR A 128 1.69 3.34 21.84
N ASN A 129 1.96 3.21 23.15
CA ASN A 129 2.85 4.11 23.89
C ASN A 129 2.48 5.60 23.69
N GLY A 130 1.17 5.90 23.66
CA GLY A 130 0.65 7.26 23.45
C GLY A 130 0.82 7.82 22.04
N LYS A 131 1.21 6.99 21.05
CA LYS A 131 1.34 7.39 19.64
C LYS A 131 0.33 6.65 18.78
N MET A 132 -0.26 7.39 17.83
CA MET A 132 -1.15 6.83 16.81
C MET A 132 -0.35 6.38 15.60
N LEU A 133 -0.51 5.13 15.24
CA LEU A 133 0.11 4.49 14.08
C LEU A 133 -0.97 4.00 13.12
N TYR A 134 -0.63 4.02 11.84
CA TYR A 134 -1.56 3.67 10.77
C TYR A 134 -0.97 2.52 9.96
N HIS A 135 -1.75 1.46 9.82
CA HIS A 135 -1.43 0.34 8.97
C HIS A 135 -2.25 0.42 7.68
N TYR A 136 -1.55 0.63 6.57
CA TYR A 136 -2.17 0.77 5.25
C TYR A 136 -2.73 -0.58 4.77
N GLY A 137 -4.06 -0.61 4.59
CA GLY A 137 -4.81 -1.73 4.04
C GLY A 137 -5.83 -1.29 3.00
N LEU A 138 -5.67 -0.10 2.41
CA LEU A 138 -6.46 0.34 1.27
C LEU A 138 -5.92 -0.35 0.00
N GLY A 139 -6.80 -1.01 -0.74
CA GLY A 139 -6.47 -1.68 -1.99
C GLY A 139 -6.42 -0.69 -3.15
N VAL A 140 -5.32 -0.66 -3.89
CA VAL A 140 -5.28 -0.11 -5.25
C VAL A 140 -5.91 -1.15 -6.16
N THR A 141 -6.96 -0.76 -6.90
CA THR A 141 -7.72 -1.68 -7.74
C THR A 141 -7.86 -1.15 -9.16
N VAL A 142 -7.83 -2.07 -10.12
CA VAL A 142 -8.16 -1.85 -11.54
C VAL A 142 -9.25 -2.81 -12.01
#